data_AF-A0A178AWX1-F1
#
_entry.id   AF-A0A178AWX1-F1
#
_cell.length_a   1.000
_cell.length_b   1.000
_cell.length_c   1.000
_cell.angle_alpha   90.00
_cell.angle_beta   90.00
_cell.angle_gamma   90.00
#
_symmetry.space_group_name_H-M   'P 1'
#
loop_
_entity.id
_entity.type
_entity.pdbx_description
1 polymer ?
#
loop_
_entity_poly.entity_id
_entity_poly.type
_entity_poly.pdbx_seq_one_letter_code
_entity_poly.pdbx_strand_id
1 'polypeptide(L)'
;MATTTGLSGSGEPDMALIGELLEEISRNPPAVGARKLLIEHYIAVGWLEAATDNAKTLKTVAPHDTEVVRFLQILQRKPDPPAPEQRSPATSSAPKQRTWDPVTGRYTKATSTKDTSAQSQVATPVLGRDLEPARRELTEGYQALRSKAKFVLTDLLNLQKLQKKAGLPSSNNISKIRALAEGGNASPDAGSGPPGSARSVARAIRDSAANAADIAINDLEHAMKWIRSPHGRSSGADNDAVRDVLVKRSEAVGSSLPDELRIHYEVALMHLEHEHLQRNYVNTETMLGDEVKDIPRANFYATEDNYAWDMDELVQAIKANSGVFRNPLSKEMFTPKDVKGILIHPLGKSLAALGVEQHEMSKGIRKETIVQMENLSRILLEDQSADTIPSRTAVDEFLTYVATLPELEQKAIERLKCPAKDSHTGQAYDFSIGEAVRDAKGNRVCFHKTGDFIKQAATHLRQNQGAAADPDADKCSIM
;
A
#
# COMPACT_ATOMS: atom_id res chain seq x y z
N MET A 1 8.00 49.33 5.33
CA MET A 1 7.28 49.14 4.05
C MET A 1 7.57 47.73 3.59
N ALA A 2 6.78 46.77 4.04
CA ALA A 2 6.79 45.39 3.54
C ALA A 2 5.34 45.05 3.23
N THR A 3 5.13 44.64 2.00
CA THR A 3 3.86 44.43 1.31
C THR A 3 3.04 43.31 1.97
N THR A 4 1.88 43.67 2.50
CA THR A 4 0.79 42.75 2.85
C THR A 4 0.12 42.25 1.57
N THR A 5 0.49 41.05 1.12
CA THR A 5 -0.14 40.36 0.00
C THR A 5 -1.35 39.54 0.47
N GLY A 6 -2.51 39.95 -0.04
CA GLY A 6 -3.78 39.23 -0.25
C GLY A 6 -4.05 37.91 0.48
N LEU A 7 -4.95 37.98 1.47
CA LEU A 7 -5.78 36.86 1.93
C LEU A 7 -6.82 36.49 0.86
N SER A 8 -6.42 35.65 -0.09
CA SER A 8 -7.34 34.79 -0.84
C SER A 8 -7.32 33.42 -0.17
N GLY A 9 -8.37 33.11 0.58
CA GLY A 9 -8.49 31.89 1.37
C GLY A 9 -8.56 30.63 0.51
N SER A 10 -7.43 29.99 0.27
CA SER A 10 -7.42 28.53 0.20
C SER A 10 -7.45 28.04 1.64
N GLY A 11 -8.42 27.20 2.01
CA GLY A 11 -8.50 26.62 3.35
C GLY A 11 -7.43 25.57 3.61
N GLU A 12 -6.28 25.67 2.96
CA GLU A 12 -5.18 24.71 3.06
C GLU A 12 -4.12 25.23 4.04
N PRO A 13 -3.63 24.38 4.96
CA PRO A 13 -2.59 24.75 5.91
C PRO A 13 -1.28 25.03 5.20
N ASP A 14 -0.68 26.19 5.45
CA ASP A 14 0.73 26.43 5.14
C ASP A 14 1.62 25.55 6.04
N MET A 15 2.02 24.40 5.51
CA MET A 15 2.83 23.41 6.23
C MET A 15 4.28 23.88 6.47
N ALA A 16 4.78 24.80 5.64
CA ALA A 16 6.12 25.38 5.83
C ALA A 16 6.12 26.29 7.05
N LEU A 17 5.13 27.19 7.15
CA LEU A 17 4.95 28.06 8.32
C LEU A 17 4.73 27.25 9.61
N ILE A 18 3.92 26.18 9.56
CA ILE A 18 3.72 25.29 10.72
C ILE A 18 5.03 24.64 11.15
N GLY A 19 5.84 24.16 10.19
CA GLY A 19 7.15 23.56 10.47
C GLY A 19 8.11 24.53 11.14
N GLU A 20 8.26 25.74 10.60
CA GLU A 20 9.11 26.79 11.16
C GLU A 20 8.69 27.19 12.58
N LEU A 21 7.38 27.37 12.82
CA LEU A 21 6.87 27.71 14.14
C LEU A 21 7.09 26.60 15.16
N LEU A 22 6.91 25.33 14.78
CA LEU A 22 7.17 24.20 15.68
C LEU A 22 8.67 24.04 15.98
N GLU A 23 9.53 24.28 15.01
CA GLU A 23 10.99 24.27 15.20
C GLU A 23 11.42 25.40 16.15
N GLU A 24 10.89 26.61 15.99
CA GLU A 24 11.15 27.75 16.88
C GLU A 24 10.65 27.47 18.31
N ILE A 25 9.49 26.84 18.45
CA ILE A 25 8.95 26.41 19.75
C ILE A 25 9.85 25.37 20.43
N SER A 26 10.43 24.46 19.65
CA SER A 26 11.34 23.43 20.15
C SER A 26 12.68 24.02 20.58
N ARG A 27 13.22 24.95 19.78
CA ARG A 27 14.52 25.59 20.06
C ARG A 27 14.48 26.56 21.23
N ASN A 28 13.39 27.32 21.38
CA ASN A 28 13.33 28.45 22.30
C ASN A 28 12.14 28.41 23.30
N PRO A 29 11.99 27.38 24.15
CA PRO A 29 10.89 27.32 25.12
C PRO A 29 10.96 28.50 26.12
N PRO A 30 9.84 29.23 26.37
CA PRO A 30 8.46 28.84 26.05
C PRO A 30 7.89 29.26 24.68
N ALA A 31 8.63 30.06 23.90
CA ALA A 31 8.26 30.56 22.56
C ALA A 31 6.81 31.09 22.46
N VAL A 32 6.41 31.97 23.38
CA VAL A 32 5.02 32.47 23.48
C VAL A 32 4.53 33.08 22.16
N GLY A 33 5.35 33.88 21.49
CA GLY A 33 5.00 34.51 20.20
C GLY A 33 4.75 33.49 19.09
N ALA A 34 5.63 32.50 18.92
CA ALA A 34 5.48 31.45 17.92
C ALA A 34 4.23 30.58 18.19
N ARG A 35 3.96 30.26 19.46
CA ARG A 35 2.74 29.54 19.85
C ARG A 35 1.45 30.31 19.53
N LYS A 36 1.43 31.64 19.69
CA LYS A 36 0.29 32.47 19.33
C LYS A 36 0.00 32.46 17.83
N LEU A 37 1.05 32.66 17.02
CA LEU A 37 0.93 32.61 15.55
C LEU A 37 0.47 31.23 15.07
N LEU A 38 0.96 30.16 15.69
CA LEU A 38 0.55 28.80 15.38
C LEU A 38 -0.95 28.57 15.68
N ILE A 39 -1.44 29.06 16.82
CA ILE A 39 -2.87 28.98 17.18
C ILE A 39 -3.73 29.77 16.19
N GLU A 40 -3.31 30.97 15.81
CA GLU A 40 -4.03 31.82 14.86
C GLU A 40 -4.15 31.15 13.48
N HIS A 41 -3.05 30.56 13.00
CA HIS A 41 -3.04 29.80 11.74
C HIS A 41 -3.96 28.57 11.78
N TYR A 42 -3.93 27.81 12.88
CA TYR A 42 -4.85 26.67 13.04
C TYR A 42 -6.32 27.10 13.10
N ILE A 43 -6.64 28.25 13.71
CA ILE A 43 -7.99 28.81 13.68
C ILE A 43 -8.41 29.17 12.25
N ALA A 44 -7.53 29.83 11.50
CA ALA A 44 -7.81 30.25 10.12
C ALA A 44 -8.08 29.07 9.16
N VAL A 45 -7.37 27.96 9.35
CA VAL A 45 -7.49 26.75 8.51
C VAL A 45 -8.62 25.80 9.02
N GLY A 46 -9.26 26.11 10.14
CA GLY A 46 -10.34 25.30 10.72
C GLY A 46 -9.88 24.07 11.50
N TRP A 47 -8.60 24.01 11.89
CA TRP A 47 -8.02 22.94 12.72
C TRP A 47 -8.23 23.22 14.21
N LEU A 48 -9.50 23.28 14.63
CA LEU A 48 -9.90 23.80 15.93
C LEU A 48 -9.40 22.96 17.12
N GLU A 49 -9.25 21.64 16.95
CA GLU A 49 -8.71 20.76 18.00
C GLU A 49 -7.24 21.07 18.30
N ALA A 50 -6.40 21.17 17.27
CA ALA A 50 -4.98 21.51 17.39
C ALA A 50 -4.78 22.93 17.96
N ALA A 51 -5.61 23.89 17.54
CA ALA A 51 -5.64 25.24 18.11
C ALA A 51 -5.99 25.21 19.61
N THR A 52 -6.97 24.38 20.01
CA THR A 52 -7.43 24.27 21.39
C THR A 52 -6.36 23.71 22.32
N ASP A 53 -5.65 22.66 21.89
CA ASP A 53 -4.61 22.04 22.70
C ASP A 53 -3.38 22.96 22.87
N ASN A 54 -3.00 23.66 21.81
CA ASN A 54 -1.94 24.66 21.87
C ASN A 54 -2.35 25.86 22.74
N ALA A 55 -3.59 26.34 22.65
CA ALA A 55 -4.09 27.43 23.49
C ALA A 55 -4.15 27.06 24.98
N LYS A 56 -4.52 25.82 25.32
CA LYS A 56 -4.48 25.30 26.70
C LYS A 56 -3.05 25.26 27.24
N THR A 57 -2.12 24.75 26.43
CA THR A 57 -0.69 24.69 26.79
C THR A 57 -0.10 26.10 26.93
N LEU A 58 -0.51 27.04 26.07
CA LEU A 58 -0.06 28.42 26.16
C LEU A 58 -0.62 29.12 27.41
N LYS A 59 -1.86 28.81 27.83
CA LYS A 59 -2.47 29.33 29.06
C LYS A 59 -1.74 28.89 30.32
N THR A 60 -1.15 27.69 30.36
CA THR A 60 -0.36 27.27 31.52
C THR A 60 0.94 28.06 31.65
N VAL A 61 1.49 28.50 30.52
CA VAL A 61 2.79 29.19 30.47
C VAL A 61 2.64 30.71 30.54
N ALA A 62 1.56 31.28 30.01
CA ALA A 62 1.26 32.70 30.01
C ALA A 62 -0.21 32.96 30.43
N PRO A 63 -0.57 32.76 31.71
CA PRO A 63 -1.96 32.75 32.16
C PRO A 63 -2.66 34.12 32.11
N HIS A 64 -1.89 35.22 32.11
CA HIS A 64 -2.41 36.59 32.09
C HIS A 64 -2.40 37.23 30.69
N ASP A 65 -2.05 36.45 29.66
CA ASP A 65 -2.00 36.95 28.30
C ASP A 65 -3.40 37.09 27.70
N THR A 66 -3.77 38.32 27.33
CA THR A 66 -5.11 38.67 26.86
C THR A 66 -5.48 38.01 25.53
N GLU A 67 -4.50 37.73 24.66
CA GLU A 67 -4.72 37.06 23.38
C GLU A 67 -5.04 35.58 23.58
N VAL A 68 -4.41 34.93 24.55
CA VAL A 68 -4.67 33.52 24.90
C VAL A 68 -6.09 33.34 25.41
N VAL A 69 -6.57 34.28 26.23
CA VAL A 69 -7.96 34.31 26.70
C VAL A 69 -8.92 34.48 25.51
N ARG A 70 -8.59 35.37 24.56
CA ARG A 70 -9.39 35.61 23.35
C ARG A 70 -9.45 34.36 22.46
N PHE A 71 -8.33 33.67 22.22
CA PHE A 71 -8.31 32.44 21.43
C PHE A 71 -9.19 31.36 22.06
N LEU A 72 -9.12 31.17 23.37
CA LEU A 72 -9.97 30.20 24.06
C LEU A 72 -11.46 30.56 24.01
N GLN A 73 -11.80 31.85 24.06
CA GLN A 73 -13.20 32.28 23.88
C GLN A 73 -13.71 32.00 22.47
N ILE A 74 -12.89 32.25 21.43
CA ILE A 74 -13.23 31.94 20.03
C ILE A 74 -13.44 30.43 19.86
N LEU A 75 -12.52 29.62 20.39
CA LEU A 75 -12.54 28.15 20.26
C LEU A 75 -13.65 27.47 21.08
N GLN A 76 -14.11 28.10 22.17
CA GLN A 76 -15.21 27.59 23.01
C GLN A 76 -16.60 28.02 22.54
N ARG A 77 -16.69 28.98 21.61
CA ARG A 77 -17.98 29.43 21.10
C ARG A 77 -18.56 28.30 20.25
N LYS A 78 -19.61 27.65 20.76
CA LYS A 78 -20.38 26.66 19.99
C LYS A 78 -20.85 27.31 18.68
N PRO A 79 -20.74 26.63 17.53
CA PRO A 79 -21.22 27.18 16.27
C PRO A 79 -22.71 27.53 16.42
N ASP A 80 -23.04 28.81 16.22
CA ASP A 80 -24.43 29.26 16.19
C ASP A 80 -25.15 28.47 15.08
N PRO A 81 -26.36 27.95 15.32
CA PRO A 81 -27.10 27.22 14.31
C PRO A 81 -27.23 28.06 13.03
N PRO A 82 -27.10 27.47 11.84
CA PRO A 82 -27.08 28.24 10.59
C PRO A 82 -28.35 29.08 10.52
N ALA A 83 -28.17 30.39 10.28
CA ALA A 83 -29.27 31.31 10.10
C ALA A 83 -30.21 30.77 9.02
N PRO A 84 -31.54 30.81 9.23
CA PRO A 84 -32.49 30.31 8.24
C PRO A 84 -32.25 31.02 6.91
N GLU A 85 -31.92 30.24 5.88
CA GLU A 85 -31.65 30.74 4.53
C GLU A 85 -32.80 31.62 4.06
N GLN A 86 -32.52 32.90 3.82
CA GLN A 86 -33.40 33.77 3.05
C GLN A 86 -33.50 33.19 1.64
N ARG A 87 -34.65 32.59 1.35
CA ARG A 87 -35.04 32.20 -0.01
C ARG A 87 -35.10 33.44 -0.90
N SER A 88 -34.07 33.62 -1.73
CA SER A 88 -34.16 34.45 -2.92
C SER A 88 -35.15 33.81 -3.92
N PRO A 89 -35.96 34.61 -4.63
CA PRO A 89 -37.03 34.12 -5.49
C PRO A 89 -36.46 33.41 -6.73
N ALA A 90 -36.83 32.15 -6.92
CA ALA A 90 -36.50 31.38 -8.11
C ALA A 90 -37.26 31.92 -9.33
N THR A 91 -36.49 32.37 -10.32
CA THR A 91 -36.95 32.70 -11.67
C THR A 91 -37.25 31.43 -12.47
N SER A 92 -38.49 31.36 -12.95
CA SER A 92 -38.97 30.80 -14.22
C SER A 92 -38.60 29.37 -14.68
N SER A 93 -39.68 28.58 -14.77
CA SER A 93 -40.10 27.69 -15.87
C SER A 93 -39.35 26.38 -16.14
N ALA A 94 -39.88 25.30 -15.55
CA ALA A 94 -39.80 23.95 -16.11
C ALA A 94 -40.99 23.69 -17.07
N PRO A 95 -40.80 22.94 -18.18
CA PRO A 95 -41.86 22.65 -19.14
C PRO A 95 -42.87 21.64 -18.57
N LYS A 96 -44.16 21.96 -18.69
CA LYS A 96 -45.27 21.12 -18.23
C LYS A 96 -45.36 19.85 -19.09
N GLN A 97 -45.06 18.70 -18.49
CA GLN A 97 -45.19 17.38 -19.12
C GLN A 97 -46.67 17.08 -19.40
N ARG A 98 -47.00 16.81 -20.66
CA ARG A 98 -48.34 16.39 -21.11
C ARG A 98 -48.35 14.89 -21.28
N THR A 99 -49.35 14.21 -20.72
CA THR A 99 -49.55 12.77 -20.87
C THR A 99 -50.59 12.50 -21.96
N TRP A 100 -50.29 11.54 -22.84
CA TRP A 100 -51.14 11.16 -23.97
C TRP A 100 -52.22 10.16 -23.54
N ASP A 101 -53.48 10.43 -23.86
CA ASP A 101 -54.61 9.52 -23.61
C ASP A 101 -54.97 8.75 -24.90
N PRO A 102 -54.75 7.42 -24.96
CA PRO A 102 -54.96 6.63 -26.17
C PRO A 102 -56.44 6.38 -26.51
N VAL A 103 -57.40 6.69 -25.63
CA VAL A 103 -58.82 6.47 -25.90
C VAL A 103 -59.47 7.66 -26.61
N THR A 104 -58.98 8.88 -26.35
CA THR A 104 -59.55 10.12 -26.88
C THR A 104 -58.68 10.81 -27.94
N GLY A 105 -57.46 10.33 -28.17
CA GLY A 105 -56.53 10.85 -29.19
C GLY A 105 -56.11 12.31 -28.97
N ARG A 106 -56.21 12.82 -27.73
CA ARG A 106 -55.87 14.20 -27.36
C ARG A 106 -55.02 14.24 -26.09
N TYR A 107 -54.13 15.22 -26.01
CA TYR A 107 -53.37 15.51 -24.79
C TYR A 107 -54.27 16.21 -23.76
N THR A 108 -54.53 15.59 -22.62
CA THR A 108 -55.29 16.17 -21.51
C THR A 108 -54.36 16.78 -20.45
N LYS A 109 -54.73 17.96 -19.92
CA LYS A 109 -54.03 18.59 -18.80
C LYS A 109 -54.56 17.97 -17.51
N ALA A 110 -53.69 17.36 -16.71
CA ALA A 110 -54.03 16.90 -15.36
C ALA A 110 -54.41 18.10 -14.48
N THR A 111 -55.70 18.27 -14.20
CA THR A 111 -56.22 19.12 -13.12
C THR A 111 -55.97 18.42 -11.80
N SER A 112 -55.02 18.92 -11.00
CA SER A 112 -54.81 18.44 -9.63
C SER A 112 -56.01 18.82 -8.77
N THR A 113 -56.76 17.82 -8.33
CA THR A 113 -57.75 17.95 -7.27
C THR A 113 -57.06 18.36 -5.97
N LYS A 114 -57.66 19.35 -5.31
CA LYS A 114 -57.19 20.04 -4.12
C LYS A 114 -57.52 19.19 -2.90
N ASP A 115 -56.63 18.27 -2.53
CA ASP A 115 -56.77 17.53 -1.28
C ASP A 115 -56.46 18.41 -0.08
N THR A 116 -57.41 18.39 0.85
CA THR A 116 -57.42 19.17 2.09
C THR A 116 -56.47 18.49 3.07
N SER A 117 -55.22 18.97 3.12
CA SER A 117 -54.24 18.52 4.10
C SER A 117 -54.68 18.94 5.51
N ALA A 118 -55.12 17.95 6.29
CA ALA A 118 -55.27 18.07 7.72
C ALA A 118 -53.89 18.34 8.34
N GLN A 119 -53.77 19.53 8.91
CA GLN A 119 -52.61 20.08 9.58
C GLN A 119 -52.30 19.24 10.83
N SER A 120 -51.50 18.18 10.67
CA SER A 120 -50.94 17.43 11.79
C SER A 120 -49.85 18.29 12.44
N GLN A 121 -50.17 18.85 13.61
CA GLN A 121 -49.24 19.62 14.42
C GLN A 121 -48.11 18.68 14.87
N VAL A 122 -46.95 18.80 14.23
CA VAL A 122 -45.71 18.21 14.73
C VAL A 122 -45.33 18.98 15.98
N ALA A 123 -45.65 18.41 17.14
CA ALA A 123 -45.14 18.89 18.42
C ALA A 123 -43.61 18.74 18.41
N THR A 124 -42.91 19.85 18.61
CA THR A 124 -41.49 19.86 18.95
C THR A 124 -41.31 19.05 20.24
N PRO A 125 -40.51 17.96 20.24
CA PRO A 125 -40.32 17.18 21.45
C PRO A 125 -39.54 18.00 22.46
N VAL A 126 -40.21 18.34 23.56
CA VAL A 126 -39.56 18.83 24.77
C VAL A 126 -38.64 17.71 25.24
N LEU A 127 -37.33 17.94 25.19
CA LEU A 127 -36.29 17.05 25.72
C LEU A 127 -36.47 16.94 27.25
N GLY A 128 -37.37 16.04 27.65
CA GLY A 128 -37.51 15.56 29.02
C GLY A 128 -36.24 14.82 29.44
N ARG A 129 -35.82 15.03 30.69
CA ARG A 129 -34.55 14.57 31.28
C ARG A 129 -34.40 13.04 31.43
N ASP A 130 -35.24 12.23 30.78
CA ASP A 130 -35.17 10.78 30.89
C ASP A 130 -35.04 10.13 29.50
N LEU A 131 -33.79 9.91 29.09
CA LEU A 131 -33.41 9.33 27.78
C LEU A 131 -33.41 7.80 27.80
N GLU A 132 -33.49 7.19 28.98
CA GLU A 132 -33.41 5.74 29.15
C GLU A 132 -34.60 4.98 28.53
N PRO A 133 -35.86 5.46 28.61
CA PRO A 133 -36.98 4.82 27.93
C PRO A 133 -36.82 4.80 26.41
N ALA A 134 -36.39 5.93 25.82
CA ALA A 134 -36.17 6.04 24.38
C ALA A 134 -35.00 5.15 23.91
N ARG A 135 -33.93 5.04 24.72
CA ARG A 135 -32.81 4.16 24.44
C ARG A 135 -33.21 2.68 24.48
N ARG A 136 -34.05 2.31 25.45
CA ARG A 136 -34.60 0.94 25.55
C ARG A 136 -35.51 0.62 24.37
N GLU A 137 -36.44 1.52 24.03
CA GLU A 137 -37.34 1.38 22.88
C GLU A 137 -36.55 1.23 21.56
N LEU A 138 -35.51 2.04 21.36
CA LEU A 138 -34.64 1.92 20.18
C LEU A 138 -33.90 0.58 20.13
N THR A 139 -33.39 0.11 21.28
CA THR A 139 -32.65 -1.15 21.36
C THR A 139 -33.57 -2.34 21.08
N GLU A 140 -34.76 -2.36 21.67
CA GLU A 140 -35.78 -3.37 21.44
C GLU A 140 -36.29 -3.34 19.99
N GLY A 141 -36.55 -2.15 19.46
CA GLY A 141 -36.95 -1.95 18.06
C GLY A 141 -35.89 -2.45 17.07
N TYR A 142 -34.60 -2.17 17.35
CA TYR A 142 -33.50 -2.65 16.52
C TYR A 142 -33.35 -4.17 16.59
N GLN A 143 -33.49 -4.78 17.76
CA GLN A 143 -33.47 -6.24 17.90
C GLN A 143 -34.64 -6.91 17.18
N ALA A 144 -35.84 -6.33 17.27
CA ALA A 144 -37.03 -6.81 16.56
C ALA A 144 -36.89 -6.66 15.03
N LEU A 145 -36.24 -5.60 14.56
CA LEU A 145 -35.93 -5.43 13.14
C LEU A 145 -34.92 -6.49 12.67
N ARG A 146 -33.88 -6.75 13.45
CA ARG A 146 -32.88 -7.78 13.13
C ARG A 146 -33.47 -9.19 13.08
N SER A 147 -34.36 -9.55 13.99
CA SER A 147 -35.02 -10.85 13.98
C SER A 147 -35.90 -11.01 12.73
N LYS A 148 -36.65 -9.97 12.34
CA LYS A 148 -37.41 -9.94 11.08
C LYS A 148 -36.50 -10.03 9.86
N ALA A 149 -35.40 -9.28 9.84
CA ALA A 149 -34.44 -9.32 8.73
C ALA A 149 -33.80 -10.71 8.57
N LYS A 150 -33.46 -11.40 9.67
CA LYS A 150 -32.99 -12.79 9.64
C LYS A 150 -34.01 -13.73 9.01
N PHE A 151 -35.28 -13.61 9.39
CA PHE A 151 -36.35 -14.42 8.81
C PHE A 151 -36.50 -14.20 7.30
N VAL A 152 -36.52 -12.94 6.87
CA VAL A 152 -36.59 -12.57 5.44
C VAL A 152 -35.35 -13.06 4.68
N LEU A 153 -34.16 -13.00 5.29
CA LEU A 153 -32.93 -13.50 4.69
C LEU A 153 -33.01 -15.01 4.43
N THR A 154 -33.48 -15.79 5.41
CA THR A 154 -33.66 -17.24 5.24
C THR A 154 -34.62 -17.55 4.10
N ASP A 155 -35.73 -16.83 4.01
CA ASP A 155 -36.72 -17.02 2.95
C ASP A 155 -36.15 -16.65 1.57
N LEU A 156 -35.43 -15.52 1.47
CA LEU A 156 -34.76 -15.12 0.23
C LEU A 156 -33.67 -16.10 -0.22
N LEU A 157 -32.92 -16.69 0.71
CA LEU A 157 -31.95 -17.73 0.38
C LEU A 157 -32.64 -19.00 -0.15
N ASN A 158 -33.81 -19.36 0.39
CA ASN A 158 -34.61 -20.46 -0.12
C ASN A 158 -35.16 -20.16 -1.52
N LEU A 159 -35.67 -18.95 -1.75
CA LEU A 159 -36.12 -18.50 -3.05
C LEU A 159 -34.97 -18.46 -4.07
N GLN A 160 -33.76 -18.04 -3.66
CA GLN A 160 -32.59 -18.05 -4.54
C GLN A 160 -32.20 -19.48 -4.94
N LYS A 161 -32.29 -20.45 -4.03
CA LYS A 161 -32.07 -21.87 -4.35
C LYS A 161 -33.10 -22.38 -5.37
N LEU A 162 -34.37 -21.99 -5.23
CA LEU A 162 -35.43 -22.33 -6.19
C LEU A 162 -35.23 -21.63 -7.55
N GLN A 163 -34.84 -20.35 -7.57
CA GLN A 163 -34.53 -19.59 -8.79
C GLN A 163 -33.35 -20.20 -9.55
N LYS A 164 -32.27 -20.59 -8.85
CA LYS A 164 -31.14 -21.30 -9.46
C LYS A 164 -31.57 -22.62 -10.08
N LYS A 165 -32.45 -23.38 -9.41
CA LYS A 165 -33.01 -24.62 -9.95
C LYS A 165 -33.88 -24.39 -11.20
N ALA A 166 -34.50 -23.21 -11.30
CA ALA A 166 -35.34 -22.80 -12.42
C ALA A 166 -34.59 -22.01 -13.51
N GLY A 167 -33.28 -21.79 -13.39
CA GLY A 167 -32.47 -21.03 -14.37
C GLY A 167 -32.76 -19.52 -14.39
N LEU A 168 -33.36 -18.95 -13.34
CA LEU A 168 -33.69 -17.53 -13.25
C LEU A 168 -32.57 -16.72 -12.58
N PRO A 169 -32.35 -15.46 -12.97
CA PRO A 169 -31.35 -14.59 -12.35
C PRO A 169 -31.68 -14.29 -10.89
N SER A 170 -30.67 -14.30 -10.02
CA SER A 170 -30.83 -14.01 -8.59
C SER A 170 -30.99 -12.51 -8.31
N SER A 171 -31.76 -12.15 -7.28
CA SER A 171 -31.98 -10.74 -6.91
C SER A 171 -30.75 -10.11 -6.22
N ASN A 172 -30.45 -8.86 -6.58
CA ASN A 172 -29.32 -8.10 -6.02
C ASN A 172 -29.57 -7.61 -4.57
N ASN A 173 -30.78 -7.78 -4.03
CA ASN A 173 -31.17 -7.25 -2.72
C ASN A 173 -30.78 -8.15 -1.54
N ILE A 174 -30.31 -9.38 -1.80
CA ILE A 174 -29.94 -10.35 -0.75
C ILE A 174 -28.79 -9.81 0.12
N SER A 175 -27.82 -9.12 -0.49
CA SER A 175 -26.68 -8.52 0.21
C SER A 175 -27.10 -7.44 1.21
N LYS A 176 -28.11 -6.63 0.88
CA LYS A 176 -28.67 -5.58 1.76
C LYS A 176 -29.35 -6.18 3.00
N ILE A 177 -30.13 -7.24 2.80
CA ILE A 177 -30.89 -7.89 3.87
C ILE A 177 -29.95 -8.72 4.76
N ARG A 178 -28.89 -9.29 4.19
CA ARG A 178 -27.82 -9.95 4.96
C ARG A 178 -27.14 -8.98 5.92
N ALA A 179 -26.76 -7.79 5.45
CA ALA A 179 -26.12 -6.77 6.29
C ALA A 179 -27.01 -6.35 7.49
N LEU A 180 -28.32 -6.15 7.24
CA LEU A 180 -29.30 -5.85 8.30
C LEU A 180 -29.48 -6.99 9.31
N ALA A 181 -29.51 -8.25 8.84
CA ALA A 181 -29.66 -9.43 9.69
C ALA A 181 -28.43 -9.65 10.61
N GLU A 182 -27.24 -9.49 10.04
CA GLU A 182 -25.95 -9.67 10.72
C GLU A 182 -25.59 -8.49 11.65
N GLY A 183 -26.32 -7.37 11.53
CA GLY A 183 -26.08 -6.17 12.34
C GLY A 183 -24.84 -5.42 11.92
N GLY A 184 -24.39 -5.62 10.68
CA GLY A 184 -23.29 -4.86 10.11
C GLY A 184 -23.74 -3.45 9.81
N ASN A 185 -22.96 -2.45 10.23
CA ASN A 185 -23.15 -1.02 9.89
C ASN A 185 -22.98 -0.71 8.38
N ALA A 186 -23.00 -1.71 7.50
CA ALA A 186 -22.79 -1.55 6.08
C ALA A 186 -24.14 -1.52 5.37
N SER A 187 -24.69 -0.32 5.19
CA SER A 187 -25.65 -0.10 4.11
C SER A 187 -24.86 -0.18 2.79
N PRO A 188 -25.13 -1.11 1.87
CA PRO A 188 -24.33 -1.29 0.66
C PRO A 188 -24.44 -0.12 -0.34
N ASP A 189 -25.38 0.81 -0.12
CA ASP A 189 -25.68 1.95 -1.00
C ASP A 189 -25.76 3.30 -0.25
N ALA A 190 -25.32 3.37 1.01
CA ALA A 190 -25.10 4.68 1.62
C ALA A 190 -23.86 5.28 0.95
N GLY A 191 -24.05 6.35 0.17
CA GLY A 191 -23.04 6.98 -0.66
C GLY A 191 -21.68 7.03 0.02
N SER A 192 -20.64 6.70 -0.76
CA SER A 192 -19.37 6.12 -0.33
C SER A 192 -18.72 6.70 0.93
N GLY A 193 -19.04 7.86 1.45
CA GLY A 193 -18.37 8.42 2.63
C GLY A 193 -16.87 8.63 2.43
N PRO A 194 -16.27 9.60 3.11
CA PRO A 194 -14.82 9.72 3.08
C PRO A 194 -14.19 8.42 3.61
N PRO A 195 -13.04 8.01 3.04
CA PRO A 195 -12.34 6.83 3.53
C PRO A 195 -11.92 7.05 4.99
N GLY A 196 -11.81 5.95 5.75
CA GLY A 196 -11.51 6.00 7.19
C GLY A 196 -10.19 6.72 7.49
N SER A 197 -10.03 7.16 8.74
CA SER A 197 -8.77 7.79 9.18
C SER A 197 -7.59 6.83 9.05
N ALA A 198 -6.41 7.34 8.66
CA ALA A 198 -5.22 6.54 8.45
C ALA A 198 -4.84 5.68 9.67
N ARG A 199 -4.96 6.25 10.88
CA ARG A 199 -4.72 5.54 12.15
C ARG A 199 -5.71 4.41 12.42
N SER A 200 -6.95 4.51 11.94
CA SER A 200 -7.94 3.45 12.08
C SER A 200 -7.58 2.26 11.19
N VAL A 201 -7.17 2.53 9.94
CA VAL A 201 -6.78 1.49 9.00
C VAL A 201 -5.47 0.82 9.43
N ALA A 202 -4.49 1.61 9.87
CA ALA A 202 -3.25 1.09 10.44
C ALA A 202 -3.49 0.19 11.68
N ARG A 203 -4.49 0.50 12.51
CA ARG A 203 -4.91 -0.39 13.60
C ARG A 203 -5.50 -1.70 13.06
N ALA A 204 -6.44 -1.62 12.12
CA ALA A 204 -7.05 -2.82 11.53
C ALA A 204 -6.00 -3.76 10.91
N ILE A 205 -4.98 -3.21 10.24
CA ILE A 205 -3.87 -3.99 9.68
C ILE A 205 -3.03 -4.66 10.78
N ARG A 206 -2.69 -3.93 11.85
CA ARG A 206 -1.95 -4.50 12.98
C ARG A 206 -2.74 -5.61 13.68
N ASP A 207 -4.05 -5.39 13.87
CA ASP A 207 -4.95 -6.34 14.53
C ASP A 207 -5.21 -7.59 13.65
N SER A 208 -4.90 -7.54 12.35
CA SER A 208 -5.15 -8.62 11.39
C SER A 208 -4.04 -8.72 10.34
N ALA A 209 -2.80 -8.90 10.79
CA ALA A 209 -1.61 -8.94 9.93
C ALA A 209 -1.69 -9.97 8.79
N ALA A 210 -2.35 -11.11 9.01
CA ALA A 210 -2.54 -12.13 7.98
C ALA A 210 -3.39 -11.64 6.78
N ASN A 211 -4.28 -10.68 7.01
CA ASN A 211 -5.16 -10.08 6.00
C ASN A 211 -4.75 -8.64 5.65
N ALA A 212 -3.53 -8.24 6.01
CA ALA A 212 -3.07 -6.86 5.86
C ALA A 212 -3.13 -6.35 4.41
N ALA A 213 -2.75 -7.20 3.45
CA ALA A 213 -2.80 -6.87 2.02
C ALA A 213 -4.25 -6.58 1.56
N ASP A 214 -5.20 -7.45 1.91
CA ASP A 214 -6.60 -7.27 1.55
C ASP A 214 -7.20 -6.00 2.18
N ILE A 215 -6.85 -5.70 3.44
CA ILE A 215 -7.30 -4.48 4.11
C ILE A 215 -6.74 -3.24 3.38
N ALA A 216 -5.45 -3.24 3.04
CA ALA A 216 -4.80 -2.13 2.33
C ALA A 216 -5.39 -1.92 0.92
N ILE A 217 -5.61 -3.00 0.17
CA ILE A 217 -6.23 -2.95 -1.17
C ILE A 217 -7.65 -2.37 -1.08
N ASN A 218 -8.48 -2.90 -0.18
CA ASN A 218 -9.85 -2.41 -0.01
C ASN A 218 -9.89 -0.93 0.41
N ASP A 219 -8.96 -0.50 1.27
CA ASP A 219 -8.85 0.88 1.69
C ASP A 219 -8.49 1.83 0.52
N LEU A 220 -7.49 1.47 -0.29
CA LEU A 220 -7.09 2.27 -1.43
C LEU A 220 -8.15 2.25 -2.54
N GLU A 221 -8.80 1.12 -2.81
CA GLU A 221 -9.92 1.05 -3.75
C GLU A 221 -11.08 1.95 -3.31
N HIS A 222 -11.38 1.94 -2.01
CA HIS A 222 -12.42 2.78 -1.45
C HIS A 222 -12.06 4.27 -1.56
N ALA A 223 -10.82 4.61 -1.24
CA ALA A 223 -10.30 5.97 -1.41
C ALA A 223 -10.38 6.41 -2.89
N MET A 224 -9.96 5.56 -3.83
CA MET A 224 -10.04 5.84 -5.26
C MET A 224 -11.49 6.09 -5.71
N LYS A 225 -12.43 5.22 -5.32
CA LYS A 225 -13.87 5.38 -5.61
C LYS A 225 -14.40 6.70 -5.06
N TRP A 226 -14.01 7.05 -3.83
CA TRP A 226 -14.37 8.33 -3.21
C TRP A 226 -13.78 9.53 -3.95
N ILE A 227 -12.51 9.49 -4.35
CA ILE A 227 -11.85 10.59 -5.09
C ILE A 227 -12.51 10.81 -6.45
N ARG A 228 -12.82 9.73 -7.17
CA ARG A 228 -13.47 9.83 -8.49
C ARG A 228 -14.93 10.27 -8.40
N SER A 229 -15.62 9.97 -7.29
CA SER A 229 -17.03 10.26 -7.15
C SER A 229 -17.41 10.68 -5.72
N PRO A 230 -16.91 11.82 -5.22
CA PRO A 230 -17.21 12.29 -3.87
C PRO A 230 -18.71 12.53 -3.74
N HIS A 231 -19.32 11.92 -2.72
CA HIS A 231 -20.77 11.94 -2.51
C HIS A 231 -21.59 11.48 -3.75
N GLY A 232 -21.03 10.60 -4.58
CA GLY A 232 -21.67 10.09 -5.79
C GLY A 232 -21.67 11.06 -6.98
N ARG A 233 -20.98 12.21 -6.88
CA ARG A 233 -20.81 13.14 -8.01
C ARG A 233 -19.42 12.97 -8.61
N SER A 234 -19.32 12.80 -9.92
CA SER A 234 -18.02 12.70 -10.60
C SER A 234 -17.17 13.93 -10.30
N SER A 235 -15.93 13.72 -9.83
CA SER A 235 -14.98 14.81 -9.58
C SER A 235 -14.28 15.30 -10.85
N GLY A 236 -14.30 14.50 -11.92
CA GLY A 236 -13.49 14.75 -13.12
C GLY A 236 -11.98 14.61 -12.88
N ALA A 237 -11.54 14.06 -11.74
CA ALA A 237 -10.13 13.85 -11.46
C ALA A 237 -9.50 12.87 -12.47
N ASP A 238 -8.39 13.29 -13.07
CA ASP A 238 -7.58 12.45 -13.94
C ASP A 238 -6.81 11.38 -13.14
N ASN A 239 -6.14 10.47 -13.85
CA ASN A 239 -5.43 9.36 -13.21
C ASN A 239 -4.24 9.84 -12.38
N ASP A 240 -3.62 10.96 -12.75
CA ASP A 240 -2.44 11.50 -12.07
C ASP A 240 -2.84 12.15 -10.73
N ALA A 241 -3.92 12.95 -10.71
CA ALA A 241 -4.48 13.48 -9.47
C ALA A 241 -4.96 12.38 -8.53
N VAL A 242 -5.57 11.31 -9.08
CA VAL A 242 -5.95 10.14 -8.29
C VAL A 242 -4.70 9.45 -7.71
N ARG A 243 -3.66 9.26 -8.52
CA ARG A 243 -2.39 8.65 -8.08
C ARG A 243 -1.77 9.44 -6.94
N ASP A 244 -1.63 10.75 -7.07
CA ASP A 244 -1.05 11.62 -6.03
C ASP A 244 -1.77 11.50 -4.69
N VAL A 245 -3.10 11.44 -4.69
CA VAL A 245 -3.88 11.29 -3.45
C VAL A 245 -3.71 9.88 -2.85
N LEU A 246 -3.62 8.84 -3.69
CA LEU A 246 -3.37 7.47 -3.22
C LEU A 246 -1.95 7.31 -2.65
N VAL A 247 -0.94 7.93 -3.25
CA VAL A 247 0.43 7.97 -2.70
C VAL A 247 0.42 8.64 -1.33
N LYS A 248 -0.15 9.84 -1.21
CA LYS A 248 -0.26 10.56 0.08
C LYS A 248 -1.01 9.74 1.13
N ARG A 249 -2.06 9.01 0.73
CA ARG A 249 -2.80 8.12 1.62
C ARG A 249 -1.95 6.93 2.06
N SER A 250 -1.23 6.30 1.15
CA SER A 250 -0.30 5.19 1.42
C SER A 250 0.78 5.62 2.41
N GLU A 251 1.39 6.80 2.23
CA GLU A 251 2.37 7.38 3.15
C GLU A 251 1.78 7.70 4.53
N ALA A 252 0.56 8.27 4.57
CA ALA A 252 -0.11 8.59 5.83
C ALA A 252 -0.47 7.34 6.65
N VAL A 253 -0.86 6.24 6.00
CA VAL A 253 -1.11 4.98 6.70
C VAL A 253 0.19 4.27 7.03
N GLY A 254 1.14 4.22 6.09
CA GLY A 254 2.45 3.60 6.23
C GLY A 254 3.28 4.20 7.37
N SER A 255 3.22 5.52 7.58
CA SER A 255 3.87 6.19 8.72
C SER A 255 3.26 5.82 10.09
N SER A 256 2.08 5.21 10.10
CA SER A 256 1.41 4.70 11.32
C SER A 256 1.56 3.18 11.49
N LEU A 257 2.29 2.51 10.60
CA LEU A 257 2.53 1.06 10.61
C LEU A 257 3.99 0.73 10.98
N PRO A 258 4.24 -0.42 11.62
CA PRO A 258 5.58 -1.01 11.73
C PRO A 258 6.17 -1.30 10.34
N ASP A 259 7.50 -1.28 10.23
CA ASP A 259 8.21 -1.38 8.95
C ASP A 259 7.93 -2.70 8.21
N GLU A 260 7.63 -3.79 8.92
CA GLU A 260 7.27 -5.07 8.30
C GLU A 260 5.95 -5.01 7.54
N LEU A 261 5.01 -4.20 8.02
CA LEU A 261 3.64 -4.13 7.48
C LEU A 261 3.48 -3.06 6.41
N ARG A 262 4.46 -2.14 6.26
CA ARG A 262 4.42 -1.07 5.25
C ARG A 262 4.35 -1.60 3.82
N ILE A 263 5.01 -2.73 3.56
CA ILE A 263 5.04 -3.36 2.23
C ILE A 263 3.65 -3.72 1.70
N HIS A 264 2.67 -3.99 2.58
CA HIS A 264 1.30 -4.32 2.16
C HIS A 264 0.61 -3.14 1.47
N TYR A 265 0.91 -1.90 1.87
CA TYR A 265 0.35 -0.71 1.22
C TYR A 265 1.04 -0.38 -0.10
N GLU A 266 2.33 -0.68 -0.21
CA GLU A 266 3.07 -0.57 -1.48
C GLU A 266 2.53 -1.57 -2.51
N VAL A 267 2.32 -2.82 -2.10
CA VAL A 267 1.69 -3.86 -2.93
C VAL A 267 0.25 -3.48 -3.30
N ALA A 268 -0.52 -2.94 -2.36
CA ALA A 268 -1.88 -2.47 -2.65
C ALA A 268 -1.90 -1.35 -3.70
N LEU A 269 -1.01 -0.35 -3.56
CA LEU A 269 -0.88 0.75 -4.51
C LEU A 269 -0.47 0.23 -5.90
N MET A 270 0.50 -0.69 -5.95
CA MET A 270 0.94 -1.36 -7.17
C MET A 270 -0.22 -2.04 -7.91
N HIS A 271 -1.09 -2.80 -7.21
CA HIS A 271 -2.26 -3.42 -7.85
C HIS A 271 -3.27 -2.40 -8.38
N LEU A 272 -3.54 -1.33 -7.62
CA LEU A 272 -4.43 -0.27 -8.08
C LEU A 272 -3.89 0.44 -9.33
N GLU A 273 -2.58 0.68 -9.36
CA GLU A 273 -1.93 1.32 -10.50
C GLU A 273 -2.03 0.46 -11.76
N HIS A 274 -1.83 -0.85 -11.62
CA HIS A 274 -1.97 -1.82 -12.68
C HIS A 274 -3.39 -1.85 -13.25
N GLU A 275 -4.40 -2.01 -12.39
CA GLU A 275 -5.77 -2.31 -12.83
C GLU A 275 -6.59 -1.08 -13.18
N HIS A 276 -6.29 0.07 -12.59
CA HIS A 276 -7.18 1.24 -12.65
C HIS A 276 -6.51 2.51 -13.16
N LEU A 277 -5.19 2.61 -13.10
CA LEU A 277 -4.46 3.83 -13.47
C LEU A 277 -3.58 3.67 -14.70
N GLN A 278 -3.61 2.51 -15.36
CA GLN A 278 -2.90 2.24 -16.62
C GLN A 278 -1.40 2.57 -16.51
N ARG A 279 -0.73 2.05 -15.49
CA ARG A 279 0.71 2.22 -15.32
C ARG A 279 1.47 1.63 -16.52
N ASN A 280 2.45 2.38 -17.01
CA ASN A 280 3.35 1.91 -18.06
C ASN A 280 4.52 1.16 -17.44
N TYR A 281 4.66 -0.12 -17.78
CA TYR A 281 5.77 -0.98 -17.36
C TYR A 281 6.87 -0.99 -18.42
N VAL A 282 8.08 -1.42 -18.02
CA VAL A 282 9.20 -1.56 -18.96
C VAL A 282 8.92 -2.65 -20.00
N ASN A 283 8.26 -3.73 -19.59
CA ASN A 283 7.78 -4.79 -20.47
C ASN A 283 6.29 -4.62 -20.79
N THR A 284 5.93 -4.91 -22.03
CA THR A 284 4.53 -4.97 -22.51
C THR A 284 3.95 -6.37 -22.43
N GLU A 285 4.80 -7.38 -22.45
CA GLU A 285 4.46 -8.81 -22.41
C GLU A 285 5.20 -9.52 -21.28
N THR A 286 4.65 -10.65 -20.82
CA THR A 286 5.30 -11.55 -19.86
C THR A 286 6.45 -12.32 -20.52
N MET A 287 7.15 -13.18 -19.76
CA MET A 287 8.24 -13.98 -20.32
C MET A 287 7.74 -15.05 -21.30
N LEU A 288 6.46 -15.40 -21.22
CA LEU A 288 5.79 -16.36 -22.11
C LEU A 288 4.99 -15.70 -23.24
N GLY A 289 4.99 -14.36 -23.30
CA GLY A 289 4.36 -13.59 -24.39
C GLY A 289 2.90 -13.17 -24.14
N ASP A 290 2.37 -13.35 -22.93
CA ASP A 290 1.05 -12.85 -22.57
C ASP A 290 1.10 -11.33 -22.34
N GLU A 291 0.04 -10.58 -22.62
CA GLU A 291 0.05 -9.13 -22.41
C GLU A 291 0.03 -8.79 -20.92
N VAL A 292 0.89 -7.86 -20.48
CA VAL A 292 1.02 -7.50 -19.06
C VAL A 292 -0.30 -7.05 -18.45
N LYS A 293 -1.11 -6.30 -19.19
CA LYS A 293 -2.41 -5.79 -18.72
C LYS A 293 -3.44 -6.88 -18.39
N ASP A 294 -3.22 -8.10 -18.89
CA ASP A 294 -4.13 -9.23 -18.74
C ASP A 294 -3.72 -10.15 -17.57
N ILE A 295 -2.59 -9.88 -16.90
CA ILE A 295 -2.15 -10.62 -15.73
C ILE A 295 -3.18 -10.43 -14.59
N PRO A 296 -3.76 -11.51 -14.04
CA PRO A 296 -4.73 -11.39 -12.97
C PRO A 296 -4.06 -10.89 -11.69
N ARG A 297 -4.78 -10.10 -10.88
CA ARG A 297 -4.30 -9.55 -9.58
C ARG A 297 -3.56 -10.58 -8.72
N ALA A 298 -4.11 -11.79 -8.64
CA ALA A 298 -3.58 -12.86 -7.81
C ALA A 298 -2.18 -13.36 -8.24
N ASN A 299 -1.80 -13.10 -9.50
CA ASN A 299 -0.52 -13.46 -10.07
C ASN A 299 0.37 -12.24 -10.32
N PHE A 300 -0.15 -11.03 -10.21
CA PHE A 300 0.57 -9.83 -10.60
C PHE A 300 1.56 -9.35 -9.53
N TYR A 301 2.78 -9.06 -9.94
CA TYR A 301 3.75 -8.32 -9.13
C TYR A 301 4.62 -7.42 -10.00
N ALA A 302 5.02 -6.26 -9.48
CA ALA A 302 5.94 -5.35 -10.16
C ALA A 302 7.13 -5.02 -9.28
N THR A 303 8.31 -5.04 -9.87
CA THR A 303 9.60 -4.81 -9.19
C THR A 303 10.02 -3.34 -9.27
N GLU A 304 10.99 -2.92 -8.46
CA GLU A 304 11.45 -1.52 -8.39
C GLU A 304 12.03 -1.00 -9.72
N ASP A 305 12.57 -1.89 -10.53
CA ASP A 305 13.01 -1.62 -11.91
C ASP A 305 11.85 -1.46 -12.92
N ASN A 306 10.61 -1.43 -12.42
CA ASN A 306 9.36 -1.21 -13.17
C ASN A 306 9.05 -2.31 -14.20
N TYR A 307 9.55 -3.52 -13.99
CA TYR A 307 9.10 -4.71 -14.70
C TYR A 307 7.86 -5.31 -14.02
N ALA A 308 6.90 -5.72 -14.83
CA ALA A 308 5.70 -6.43 -14.42
C ALA A 308 5.87 -7.94 -14.64
N TRP A 309 5.40 -8.72 -13.67
CA TRP A 309 5.60 -10.17 -13.61
C TRP A 309 4.27 -10.88 -13.40
N ASP A 310 4.07 -11.96 -14.15
CA ASP A 310 3.28 -13.07 -13.66
C ASP A 310 4.16 -13.86 -12.68
N MET A 311 3.68 -13.97 -11.45
CA MET A 311 4.40 -14.59 -10.34
C MET A 311 4.60 -16.09 -10.54
N ASP A 312 3.73 -16.80 -11.25
CA ASP A 312 3.97 -18.22 -11.56
C ASP A 312 5.15 -18.37 -12.51
N GLU A 313 5.24 -17.50 -13.53
CA GLU A 313 6.38 -17.48 -14.46
C GLU A 313 7.67 -17.09 -13.74
N LEU A 314 7.63 -16.03 -12.93
CA LEU A 314 8.80 -15.54 -12.21
C LEU A 314 9.34 -16.59 -11.23
N VAL A 315 8.44 -17.25 -10.49
CA VAL A 315 8.82 -18.33 -9.56
C VAL A 315 9.48 -19.48 -10.31
N GLN A 316 8.96 -19.87 -11.47
CA GLN A 316 9.56 -20.91 -12.31
C GLN A 316 10.95 -20.49 -12.81
N ALA A 317 11.10 -19.25 -13.28
CA ALA A 317 12.38 -18.73 -13.76
C ALA A 317 13.44 -18.69 -12.65
N ILE A 318 13.08 -18.26 -11.44
CA ILE A 318 13.98 -18.25 -10.27
C ILE A 318 14.37 -19.69 -9.90
N LYS A 319 13.43 -20.63 -9.89
CA LYS A 319 13.72 -22.06 -9.64
C LYS A 319 14.65 -22.66 -10.68
N ALA A 320 14.42 -22.38 -11.96
CA ALA A 320 15.29 -22.82 -13.06
C ALA A 320 16.72 -22.26 -12.90
N ASN A 321 16.84 -21.03 -12.40
CA ASN A 321 18.12 -20.40 -12.08
C ASN A 321 18.67 -20.78 -10.69
N SER A 322 18.26 -21.92 -10.14
CA SER A 322 18.76 -22.47 -8.87
C SER A 322 18.50 -21.57 -7.66
N GLY A 323 17.48 -20.71 -7.69
CA GLY A 323 17.11 -19.85 -6.57
C GLY A 323 17.80 -18.48 -6.54
N VAL A 324 18.53 -18.09 -7.58
CA VAL A 324 19.08 -16.74 -7.68
C VAL A 324 17.96 -15.75 -7.96
N PHE A 325 17.76 -14.79 -7.06
CA PHE A 325 16.80 -13.70 -7.21
C PHE A 325 17.31 -12.64 -8.19
N ARG A 326 17.24 -12.99 -9.47
CA ARG A 326 17.64 -12.14 -10.60
C ARG A 326 16.45 -11.94 -11.53
N ASN A 327 16.28 -10.72 -12.01
CA ASN A 327 15.34 -10.39 -13.07
C ASN A 327 15.70 -11.20 -14.34
N PRO A 328 14.83 -12.10 -14.80
CA PRO A 328 15.14 -12.93 -15.97
C PRO A 328 15.25 -12.17 -17.28
N LEU A 329 14.65 -10.98 -17.39
CA LEU A 329 14.65 -10.14 -18.58
C LEU A 329 15.84 -9.16 -18.58
N SER A 330 15.99 -8.35 -17.53
CA SER A 330 17.09 -7.37 -17.44
C SER A 330 18.43 -7.98 -17.02
N LYS A 331 18.41 -9.20 -16.48
CA LYS A 331 19.56 -9.90 -15.86
C LYS A 331 20.13 -9.19 -14.62
N GLU A 332 19.45 -8.18 -14.11
CA GLU A 332 19.85 -7.50 -12.89
C GLU A 332 19.39 -8.24 -11.63
N MET A 333 20.12 -8.09 -10.53
CA MET A 333 19.70 -8.67 -9.25
C MET A 333 18.48 -7.90 -8.74
N PHE A 334 17.49 -8.61 -8.22
CA PHE A 334 16.40 -7.97 -7.50
C PHE A 334 16.93 -7.26 -6.27
N THR A 335 16.36 -6.10 -5.94
CA THR A 335 16.73 -5.38 -4.72
C THR A 335 16.29 -6.18 -3.48
N PRO A 336 16.85 -5.93 -2.30
CA PRO A 336 16.38 -6.58 -1.07
C PRO A 336 14.89 -6.38 -0.82
N LYS A 337 14.34 -5.24 -1.25
CA LYS A 337 12.92 -4.92 -1.17
C LYS A 337 12.11 -5.81 -2.11
N ASP A 338 12.52 -5.93 -3.36
CA ASP A 338 11.89 -6.81 -4.36
C ASP A 338 11.89 -8.27 -3.88
N VAL A 339 13.04 -8.76 -3.37
CA VAL A 339 13.14 -10.12 -2.83
C VAL A 339 12.14 -10.33 -1.69
N LYS A 340 12.03 -9.38 -0.76
CA LYS A 340 11.06 -9.46 0.34
C LYS A 340 9.62 -9.49 -0.19
N GLY A 341 9.28 -8.65 -1.17
CA GLY A 341 7.94 -8.62 -1.75
C GLY A 341 7.59 -9.90 -2.53
N ILE A 342 8.52 -10.42 -3.33
CA ILE A 342 8.41 -11.71 -4.03
C ILE A 342 8.14 -12.83 -3.01
N LEU A 343 8.88 -12.86 -1.90
CA LEU A 343 8.72 -13.91 -0.88
C LEU A 343 7.41 -13.79 -0.08
N ILE A 344 6.89 -12.58 0.10
CA ILE A 344 5.60 -12.35 0.78
C ILE A 344 4.42 -12.74 -0.12
N HIS A 345 4.57 -12.61 -1.44
CA HIS A 345 3.54 -12.97 -2.41
C HIS A 345 3.12 -14.45 -2.25
N PRO A 346 1.81 -14.78 -2.27
CA PRO A 346 1.33 -16.16 -2.03
C PRO A 346 2.03 -17.24 -2.86
N LEU A 347 2.23 -16.98 -4.16
CA LEU A 347 2.93 -17.90 -5.08
C LEU A 347 4.45 -17.95 -4.85
N GLY A 348 5.04 -16.83 -4.41
CA GLY A 348 6.47 -16.70 -4.17
C GLY A 348 6.95 -17.32 -2.86
N LYS A 349 6.06 -17.62 -1.90
CA LYS A 349 6.41 -18.31 -0.64
C LYS A 349 7.20 -19.60 -0.83
N SER A 350 6.96 -20.32 -1.95
CA SER A 350 7.70 -21.54 -2.27
C SER A 350 9.20 -21.31 -2.51
N LEU A 351 9.62 -20.08 -2.80
CA LEU A 351 11.01 -19.68 -2.97
C LEU A 351 11.74 -19.43 -1.64
N ALA A 352 11.01 -19.26 -0.53
CA ALA A 352 11.62 -18.99 0.78
C ALA A 352 12.60 -20.09 1.19
N ALA A 353 12.23 -21.37 0.95
CA ALA A 353 13.10 -22.50 1.21
C ALA A 353 14.39 -22.45 0.40
N LEU A 354 14.31 -22.05 -0.88
CA LEU A 354 15.49 -21.90 -1.74
C LEU A 354 16.36 -20.72 -1.31
N GLY A 355 15.76 -19.62 -0.85
CA GLY A 355 16.50 -18.48 -0.29
C GLY A 355 17.29 -18.87 0.96
N VAL A 356 16.68 -19.65 1.86
CA VAL A 356 17.36 -20.21 3.04
C VAL A 356 18.47 -21.17 2.62
N GLU A 357 18.22 -22.07 1.68
CA GLU A 357 19.22 -23.02 1.17
C GLU A 357 20.44 -22.28 0.57
N GLN A 358 20.22 -21.26 -0.25
CA GLN A 358 21.29 -20.42 -0.82
C GLN A 358 22.08 -19.69 0.26
N HIS A 359 21.40 -19.15 1.28
CA HIS A 359 22.04 -18.49 2.41
C HIS A 359 22.89 -19.47 3.23
N GLU A 360 22.36 -20.65 3.54
CA GLU A 360 23.07 -21.71 4.25
C GLU A 360 24.29 -22.22 3.47
N MET A 361 24.14 -22.44 2.16
CA MET A 361 25.27 -22.79 1.28
C MET A 361 26.36 -21.72 1.29
N SER A 362 25.98 -20.44 1.30
CA SER A 362 26.94 -19.33 1.35
C SER A 362 27.71 -19.29 2.68
N LYS A 363 27.06 -19.62 3.80
CA LYS A 363 27.69 -19.76 5.12
C LYS A 363 28.57 -21.00 5.25
N GLY A 364 28.29 -22.04 4.47
CA GLY A 364 29.02 -23.31 4.49
C GLY A 364 30.42 -23.24 3.89
N ILE A 365 30.73 -22.20 3.11
CA ILE A 365 32.08 -21.96 2.59
C ILE A 365 32.93 -21.37 3.72
N ARG A 366 34.16 -21.85 3.91
CA ARG A 366 35.06 -21.39 4.97
C ARG A 366 35.86 -20.16 4.55
N LYS A 367 36.36 -19.40 5.52
CA LYS A 367 37.19 -18.21 5.28
C LYS A 367 38.45 -18.55 4.49
N GLU A 368 39.05 -19.70 4.79
CA GLU A 368 40.23 -20.21 4.09
C GLU A 368 39.94 -20.43 2.60
N THR A 369 38.77 -20.98 2.27
CA THR A 369 38.36 -21.17 0.87
C THR A 369 38.13 -19.85 0.15
N ILE A 370 37.56 -18.85 0.82
CA ILE A 370 37.46 -17.49 0.25
C ILE A 370 38.85 -16.92 -0.05
N VAL A 371 39.82 -17.10 0.85
CA VAL A 371 41.22 -16.65 0.62
C VAL A 371 41.83 -17.37 -0.58
N GLN A 372 41.57 -18.67 -0.75
CA GLN A 372 42.01 -19.41 -1.94
C GLN A 372 41.35 -18.89 -3.22
N MET A 373 40.07 -18.54 -3.19
CA MET A 373 39.37 -17.91 -4.32
C MET A 373 39.99 -16.55 -4.67
N GLU A 374 40.31 -15.72 -3.68
CA GLU A 374 40.98 -14.43 -3.91
C GLU A 374 42.35 -14.60 -4.53
N ASN A 375 43.15 -15.55 -4.03
CA ASN A 375 44.45 -15.85 -4.58
C ASN A 375 44.36 -16.33 -6.04
N LEU A 376 43.43 -17.23 -6.33
CA LEU A 376 43.12 -17.67 -7.70
C LEU A 376 42.78 -16.47 -8.58
N SER A 377 41.80 -15.66 -8.16
CA SER A 377 41.33 -14.51 -8.95
C SER A 377 42.46 -13.52 -9.27
N ARG A 378 43.34 -13.26 -8.31
CA ARG A 378 44.50 -12.37 -8.47
C ARG A 378 45.45 -12.91 -9.54
N ILE A 379 45.83 -14.19 -9.47
CA ILE A 379 46.71 -14.81 -10.46
C ILE A 379 46.08 -14.76 -11.86
N LEU A 380 44.80 -15.12 -11.99
CA LEU A 380 44.10 -15.13 -13.28
C LEU A 380 43.97 -13.74 -13.93
N LEU A 381 43.91 -12.68 -13.12
CA LEU A 381 43.81 -11.31 -13.60
C LEU A 381 45.18 -10.68 -13.90
N GLU A 382 46.21 -11.02 -13.12
CA GLU A 382 47.57 -10.51 -13.27
C GLU A 382 48.37 -11.25 -14.35
N ASP A 383 47.96 -12.46 -14.74
CA ASP A 383 48.65 -13.24 -15.76
C ASP A 383 48.54 -12.58 -17.14
N GLN A 384 49.69 -12.13 -17.64
CA GLN A 384 49.90 -11.57 -18.97
C GLN A 384 50.88 -12.45 -19.78
N SER A 385 51.18 -13.67 -19.32
CA SER A 385 52.11 -14.55 -20.04
C SER A 385 51.46 -15.11 -21.31
N ALA A 386 52.27 -15.29 -22.35
CA ALA A 386 51.78 -15.84 -23.62
C ALA A 386 51.36 -17.32 -23.50
N ASP A 387 51.94 -18.05 -22.56
CA ASP A 387 51.69 -19.48 -22.33
C ASP A 387 50.59 -19.76 -21.29
N THR A 388 50.17 -18.75 -20.52
CA THR A 388 49.18 -18.82 -19.44
C THR A 388 49.47 -19.90 -18.40
N ILE A 389 50.75 -20.32 -18.27
CA ILE A 389 51.16 -21.37 -17.32
C ILE A 389 50.79 -20.99 -15.88
N PRO A 390 50.99 -19.74 -15.40
CA PRO A 390 50.59 -19.36 -14.05
C PRO A 390 49.09 -19.57 -13.81
N SER A 391 48.24 -19.11 -14.73
CA SER A 391 46.78 -19.29 -14.63
C SER A 391 46.36 -20.76 -14.61
N ARG A 392 46.93 -21.57 -15.51
CA ARG A 392 46.63 -23.01 -15.59
C ARG A 392 47.01 -23.74 -14.30
N THR A 393 48.20 -23.44 -13.78
CA THR A 393 48.69 -24.04 -12.54
C THR A 393 47.80 -23.65 -11.37
N ALA A 394 47.42 -22.37 -11.25
CA ALA A 394 46.53 -21.90 -10.19
C ALA A 394 45.14 -22.54 -10.25
N VAL A 395 44.58 -22.75 -11.45
CA VAL A 395 43.30 -23.45 -11.63
C VAL A 395 43.39 -24.91 -11.17
N ASP A 396 44.46 -25.61 -11.55
CA ASP A 396 44.67 -27.01 -11.14
C ASP A 396 44.91 -27.15 -9.63
N GLU A 397 45.68 -26.25 -9.03
CA GLU A 397 45.88 -26.16 -7.59
C GLU A 397 44.56 -25.91 -6.84
N PHE A 398 43.74 -24.97 -7.32
CA PHE A 398 42.45 -24.68 -6.72
C PHE A 398 41.49 -25.87 -6.81
N LEU A 399 41.39 -26.53 -7.97
CA LEU A 399 40.54 -27.73 -8.11
C LEU A 399 41.02 -28.89 -7.22
N THR A 400 42.34 -29.05 -7.08
CA THR A 400 42.92 -30.04 -6.17
C THR A 400 42.58 -29.71 -4.72
N TYR A 401 42.67 -28.43 -4.33
CA TYR A 401 42.24 -27.95 -3.02
C TYR A 401 40.75 -28.23 -2.77
N VAL A 402 39.88 -27.90 -3.73
CA VAL A 402 38.43 -28.15 -3.62
C VAL A 402 38.12 -29.63 -3.36
N ALA A 403 38.84 -30.54 -4.03
CA ALA A 403 38.66 -31.98 -3.82
C ALA A 403 38.98 -32.46 -2.40
N THR A 404 39.74 -31.68 -1.61
CA THR A 404 40.05 -31.99 -0.20
C THR A 404 39.04 -31.45 0.81
N LEU A 405 38.08 -30.63 0.37
CA LEU A 405 37.11 -29.98 1.26
C LEU A 405 36.01 -30.95 1.71
N PRO A 406 35.28 -30.67 2.81
CA PRO A 406 34.09 -31.42 3.18
C PRO A 406 33.02 -31.39 2.06
N GLU A 407 32.23 -32.46 1.95
CA GLU A 407 31.23 -32.63 0.88
C GLU A 407 30.23 -31.47 0.79
N LEU A 408 29.83 -30.89 1.94
CA LEU A 408 28.93 -29.75 1.99
C LEU A 408 29.53 -28.50 1.31
N GLU A 409 30.81 -28.23 1.56
CA GLU A 409 31.51 -27.09 0.98
C GLU A 409 31.79 -27.31 -0.51
N GLN A 410 32.14 -28.55 -0.91
CA GLN A 410 32.22 -28.91 -2.32
C GLN A 410 30.89 -28.67 -3.04
N LYS A 411 29.77 -29.13 -2.47
CA LYS A 411 28.42 -28.89 -3.02
C LYS A 411 28.10 -27.40 -3.12
N ALA A 412 28.48 -26.61 -2.11
CA ALA A 412 28.31 -25.16 -2.14
C ALA A 412 29.10 -24.54 -3.31
N ILE A 413 30.38 -24.89 -3.48
CA ILE A 413 31.20 -24.40 -4.60
C ILE A 413 30.58 -24.79 -5.95
N GLU A 414 29.99 -25.98 -6.05
CA GLU A 414 29.42 -26.49 -7.30
C GLU A 414 28.05 -25.94 -7.66
N ARG A 415 27.23 -25.57 -6.67
CA ARG A 415 25.81 -25.21 -6.89
C ARG A 415 25.49 -23.77 -6.55
N LEU A 416 26.26 -23.14 -5.67
CA LEU A 416 26.04 -21.76 -5.28
C LEU A 416 26.35 -20.85 -6.45
N LYS A 417 25.33 -20.10 -6.87
CA LYS A 417 25.46 -19.05 -7.87
C LYS A 417 25.58 -17.72 -7.15
N CYS A 418 26.66 -16.99 -7.45
CA CYS A 418 26.91 -15.69 -6.83
C CYS A 418 26.41 -14.55 -7.72
N PRO A 419 25.84 -13.48 -7.15
CA PRO A 419 25.52 -12.27 -7.90
C PRO A 419 26.82 -11.58 -8.34
N ALA A 420 27.09 -11.59 -9.65
CA ALA A 420 28.28 -10.98 -10.24
C ALA A 420 27.99 -10.52 -11.68
N LYS A 421 28.72 -9.51 -12.16
CA LYS A 421 28.63 -8.99 -13.53
C LYS A 421 30.03 -8.91 -14.13
N ASP A 422 30.18 -9.32 -15.39
CA ASP A 422 31.43 -9.19 -16.14
C ASP A 422 31.82 -7.71 -16.23
N SER A 423 32.95 -7.35 -15.62
CA SER A 423 33.40 -5.96 -15.49
C SER A 423 33.69 -5.30 -16.84
N HIS A 424 33.89 -6.08 -17.90
CA HIS A 424 34.14 -5.53 -19.24
C HIS A 424 32.85 -5.38 -20.05
N THR A 425 31.92 -6.33 -19.96
CA THR A 425 30.71 -6.34 -20.80
C THR A 425 29.45 -5.88 -20.08
N GLY A 426 29.46 -5.82 -18.75
CA GLY A 426 28.29 -5.59 -17.90
C GLY A 426 27.34 -6.80 -17.83
N GLN A 427 27.61 -7.88 -18.57
CA GLN A 427 26.74 -9.06 -18.60
C GLN A 427 26.81 -9.81 -17.28
N ALA A 428 25.65 -10.22 -16.76
CA ALA A 428 25.60 -10.98 -15.53
C ALA A 428 26.21 -12.39 -15.71
N TYR A 429 26.93 -12.87 -14.70
CA TYR A 429 27.42 -14.24 -14.66
C TYR A 429 26.31 -15.20 -14.21
N ASP A 430 26.11 -16.31 -14.92
CA ASP A 430 25.12 -17.34 -14.60
C ASP A 430 25.74 -18.66 -14.09
N PHE A 431 27.05 -18.65 -13.83
CA PHE A 431 27.84 -19.83 -13.44
C PHE A 431 27.89 -20.03 -11.92
N SER A 432 28.11 -21.28 -11.49
CA SER A 432 28.64 -21.54 -10.15
C SER A 432 30.16 -21.35 -10.11
N ILE A 433 30.73 -21.29 -8.91
CA ILE A 433 32.20 -21.19 -8.71
C ILE A 433 32.90 -22.38 -9.36
N GLY A 434 32.42 -23.61 -9.12
CA GLY A 434 32.98 -24.83 -9.68
C GLY A 434 32.85 -24.91 -11.20
N GLU A 435 31.72 -24.49 -11.76
CA GLU A 435 31.50 -24.41 -13.21
C GLU A 435 32.48 -23.46 -13.88
N ALA A 436 32.61 -22.23 -13.36
CA ALA A 436 33.50 -21.22 -13.93
C ALA A 436 34.97 -21.68 -13.96
N VAL A 437 35.45 -22.30 -12.87
CA VAL A 437 36.84 -22.80 -12.80
C VAL A 437 37.05 -23.97 -13.77
N ARG A 438 36.09 -24.89 -13.90
CA ARG A 438 36.18 -25.99 -14.87
C ARG A 438 36.15 -25.51 -16.32
N ASP A 439 35.32 -24.52 -16.63
CA ASP A 439 35.25 -23.95 -17.97
C ASP A 439 36.54 -23.22 -18.34
N ALA A 440 37.17 -22.53 -17.38
CA ALA A 440 38.51 -21.98 -17.57
C ALA A 440 39.55 -23.08 -17.84
N LYS A 441 39.54 -24.17 -17.06
CA LYS A 441 40.41 -25.33 -17.29
C LYS A 441 40.21 -25.95 -18.68
N GLY A 442 38.95 -26.02 -19.13
CA GLY A 442 38.57 -26.50 -20.46
C GLY A 442 38.87 -25.53 -21.60
N ASN A 443 39.44 -24.36 -21.34
CA ASN A 443 39.62 -23.25 -22.27
C ASN A 443 38.30 -22.82 -22.98
N ARG A 444 37.16 -22.96 -22.30
CA ARG A 444 35.85 -22.50 -22.81
C ARG A 444 35.62 -21.01 -22.54
N VAL A 445 36.22 -20.50 -21.47
CA VAL A 445 36.17 -19.10 -21.05
C VAL A 445 37.60 -18.63 -20.77
N CYS A 446 37.90 -17.37 -21.06
CA CYS A 446 39.22 -16.82 -20.78
C CYS A 446 39.49 -16.71 -19.27
N PHE A 447 40.76 -16.81 -18.89
CA PHE A 447 41.17 -16.74 -17.48
C PHE A 447 40.77 -15.41 -16.84
N HIS A 448 40.93 -14.28 -17.52
CA HIS A 448 40.55 -12.97 -16.97
C HIS A 448 39.06 -12.87 -16.64
N LYS A 449 38.18 -13.40 -17.50
CA LYS A 449 36.72 -13.43 -17.25
C LYS A 449 36.37 -14.31 -16.06
N THR A 450 37.08 -15.43 -15.89
CA THR A 450 36.91 -16.31 -14.72
C THR A 450 37.46 -15.63 -13.46
N GLY A 451 38.63 -15.02 -13.54
CA GLY A 451 39.24 -14.29 -12.44
C GLY A 451 38.35 -13.16 -11.93
N ASP A 452 37.74 -12.38 -12.83
CA ASP A 452 36.79 -11.32 -12.47
C ASP A 452 35.57 -11.87 -11.73
N PHE A 453 34.93 -12.93 -12.25
CA PHE A 453 33.82 -13.60 -11.57
C PHE A 453 34.21 -14.10 -10.19
N ILE A 454 35.33 -14.82 -10.07
CA ILE A 454 35.77 -15.42 -8.80
C ILE A 454 36.08 -14.34 -7.75
N LYS A 455 36.66 -13.20 -8.17
CA LYS A 455 36.90 -12.04 -7.30
C LYS A 455 35.60 -11.49 -6.72
N GLN A 456 34.57 -11.31 -7.57
CA GLN A 456 33.27 -10.81 -7.15
C GLN A 456 32.55 -11.83 -6.24
N ALA A 457 32.59 -13.11 -6.59
CA ALA A 457 32.03 -14.19 -5.78
C ALA A 457 32.68 -14.24 -4.39
N ALA A 458 34.01 -14.17 -4.30
CA ALA A 458 34.73 -14.13 -3.03
C ALA A 458 34.32 -12.92 -2.17
N THR A 459 34.16 -11.75 -2.79
CA THR A 459 33.69 -10.52 -2.12
C THR A 459 32.28 -10.70 -1.55
N HIS A 460 31.35 -11.24 -2.35
CA HIS A 460 29.98 -11.53 -1.93
C HIS A 460 29.94 -12.53 -0.76
N LEU A 461 30.69 -13.62 -0.83
CA LEU A 461 30.77 -14.60 0.24
C LEU A 461 31.30 -13.99 1.54
N ARG A 462 32.30 -13.11 1.44
CA ARG A 462 32.86 -12.43 2.61
C ARG A 462 31.85 -11.49 3.27
N GLN A 463 31.04 -10.78 2.48
CA GLN A 463 29.96 -9.95 3.01
C GLN A 463 28.90 -10.79 3.73
N ASN A 464 28.53 -11.94 3.17
CA ASN A 464 27.52 -12.83 3.77
C ASN A 464 28.01 -13.58 5.01
N GLN A 465 29.33 -13.78 5.17
CA GLN A 465 29.91 -14.32 6.42
C GLN A 465 30.07 -13.28 7.53
N GLY A 466 30.16 -11.99 7.18
CA GLY A 466 30.27 -10.88 8.12
C GLY A 466 28.93 -10.45 8.72
N ALA A 467 27.82 -10.80 8.05
CA ALA A 467 26.52 -10.85 8.69
C ALA A 467 26.49 -12.07 9.61
N ALA A 468 26.91 -11.90 10.87
CA ALA A 468 26.47 -12.81 11.92
C ALA A 468 24.98 -13.06 11.67
N ALA A 469 24.55 -14.33 11.69
CA ALA A 469 23.14 -14.59 11.93
C ALA A 469 22.82 -13.79 13.17
N ASP A 470 21.94 -12.79 13.05
CA ASP A 470 21.42 -12.14 14.22
C ASP A 470 20.96 -13.28 15.14
N PRO A 471 21.56 -13.45 16.34
CA PRO A 471 21.14 -14.51 17.24
C PRO A 471 19.68 -14.33 17.68
N ASP A 472 19.05 -13.22 17.31
CA ASP A 472 17.62 -12.96 17.40
C ASP A 472 16.79 -13.36 16.15
N ALA A 473 17.33 -14.12 15.18
CA ALA A 473 16.52 -14.66 14.08
C ALA A 473 15.44 -15.67 14.54
N ASP A 474 15.67 -16.35 15.67
CA ASP A 474 14.65 -17.13 16.40
C ASP A 474 13.83 -16.28 17.39
N LYS A 475 14.16 -14.99 17.53
CA LYS A 475 13.27 -13.94 18.05
C LYS A 475 12.77 -13.09 16.89
N CYS A 476 12.13 -13.72 15.90
CA CYS A 476 11.19 -13.00 15.04
C CYS A 476 9.92 -12.68 15.86
N SER A 477 10.06 -11.75 16.80
CA SER A 477 8.99 -11.01 17.44
C SER A 477 9.34 -9.53 17.37
N ILE A 478 8.68 -8.82 16.47
CA ILE A 478 8.24 -7.42 16.59
C ILE A 478 9.30 -6.44 17.12
N MET A 479 9.86 -5.60 16.24
CA MET A 479 10.00 -4.16 16.51
C MET A 479 9.75 -3.35 15.25
#